data_AF-A0A496RIY5-F1
#
_entry.id   AF-A0A496RIY5-F1
#
_cell.length_a   1.000
_cell.length_b   1.000
_cell.length_c   1.000
_cell.angle_alpha   90.00
_cell.angle_beta   90.00
_cell.angle_gamma   90.00
#
_symmetry.space_group_name_H-M   'P 1'
#
loop_
_entity.id
_entity.type
_entity.pdbx_description
1 polymer ?
#
loop_
_entity_poly.entity_id
_entity_poly.type
_entity_poly.pdbx_seq_one_letter_code
_entity_poly.pdbx_strand_id
1 'polypeptide(L)'
;MQFYVKKNSGRTWYKNVTVSLFHLIRESIILSLPIRKFPSFIIKLLYGVIPEFIFFVHPRRTEDIYIGFPPSFLMRRFLGRKLFLKVFFKFPPFLLSTLKTRNGVNGLVISSPILPQIFFKDRKKTMEEALKGLQFASKITKKRSVFGLGGLWPMVTRRGLTLKNYAKEKNLVITNGHSGTLLSIFLTIKKISSLVNMPLERIKIVLLGVGKMGENLAQILWGKISSLTIVDINEFRINSTEKKLKNIPSVTELHKYTSNNGITTLKEILAKGHIIVCTTSNIRRIMKPEDVPEYSIIIDDSRPEAIPRNLSDNKIVIEGGLLKIPGLIQHYDFGFGIDDNVFGCLAETFLLASDPSKLLIPTIGKVDFKNFYKMAAACEVLNVRVGNFKCRDKIIKNKTVVSILRKKINLLNKSEKE
;
A
#
# COMPACT_ATOMS: atom_id res chain seq x y z
N MET A 1 7.26 -27.29 1.95
CA MET A 1 7.21 -25.90 1.43
C MET A 1 5.74 -25.56 1.19
N GLN A 2 5.05 -25.02 2.20
CA GLN A 2 3.62 -24.71 2.15
C GLN A 2 3.36 -23.63 1.09
N PHE A 3 2.97 -24.06 -0.11
CA PHE A 3 2.22 -23.22 -1.01
C PHE A 3 1.01 -22.70 -0.23
N TYR A 4 0.73 -21.40 -0.34
CA TYR A 4 -0.41 -20.71 0.26
C TYR A 4 -1.54 -21.68 0.63
N VAL A 5 -1.84 -21.74 1.94
CA VAL A 5 -2.94 -22.52 2.51
C VAL A 5 -4.17 -22.43 1.59
N LYS A 6 -4.71 -23.59 1.24
CA LYS A 6 -5.96 -23.78 0.49
C LYS A 6 -6.98 -22.71 0.93
N LYS A 7 -7.42 -21.87 -0.01
CA LYS A 7 -8.39 -20.79 0.24
C LYS A 7 -9.73 -21.39 0.70
N ASN A 8 -10.25 -20.93 1.83
CA ASN A 8 -11.64 -21.15 2.27
C ASN A 8 -12.63 -20.14 1.65
N SER A 9 -12.16 -19.18 0.85
CA SER A 9 -13.03 -18.31 0.06
C SER A 9 -13.19 -18.94 -1.33
N GLY A 10 -14.40 -19.38 -1.68
CA GLY A 10 -14.73 -20.05 -2.95
C GLY A 10 -14.49 -19.24 -4.25
N ARG A 11 -13.68 -18.17 -4.21
CA ARG A 11 -13.16 -17.44 -5.36
C ARG A 11 -11.66 -17.69 -5.47
N THR A 12 -11.28 -18.60 -6.37
CA THR A 12 -9.87 -18.87 -6.66
C THR A 12 -9.25 -17.66 -7.36
N TRP A 13 -8.19 -17.11 -6.77
CA TRP A 13 -7.40 -16.02 -7.38
C TRP A 13 -6.52 -16.50 -8.56
N TYR A 14 -6.47 -17.81 -8.78
CA TYR A 14 -5.73 -18.40 -9.90
C TYR A 14 -6.39 -18.02 -11.23
N LYS A 15 -5.61 -17.36 -12.09
CA LYS A 15 -6.03 -17.17 -13.47
C LYS A 15 -6.09 -18.50 -14.20
N ASN A 16 -6.97 -18.59 -15.19
CA ASN A 16 -6.94 -19.72 -16.11
C ASN A 16 -5.64 -19.65 -16.96
N VAL A 17 -4.97 -20.79 -17.13
CA VAL A 17 -3.74 -20.94 -17.93
C VAL A 17 -3.90 -20.38 -19.34
N THR A 18 -5.02 -20.70 -20.02
CA THR A 18 -5.29 -20.27 -21.40
C THR A 18 -5.48 -18.76 -21.47
N VAL A 19 -6.25 -18.18 -20.55
CA VAL A 19 -6.47 -16.73 -20.41
C VAL A 19 -5.15 -16.01 -20.15
N SER A 20 -4.28 -16.57 -19.30
CA SER A 20 -2.96 -16.01 -19.03
C SER A 20 -2.06 -16.00 -20.28
N LEU A 21 -2.04 -17.07 -21.07
CA LEU A 21 -1.28 -17.11 -22.34
C LEU A 21 -1.81 -16.10 -23.35
N PHE A 22 -3.14 -16.00 -23.51
CA PHE A 22 -3.77 -15.00 -24.37
C PHE A 22 -3.37 -13.58 -23.96
N HIS A 23 -3.40 -13.27 -22.66
CA HIS A 23 -2.90 -12.01 -22.15
C HIS A 23 -1.42 -11.81 -22.50
N LEU A 24 -0.53 -12.77 -22.24
CA LEU A 24 0.88 -12.60 -22.61
C LEU A 24 1.07 -12.24 -24.09
N ILE A 25 0.35 -12.89 -24.99
CA ILE A 25 0.38 -12.60 -26.44
C ILE A 25 -0.15 -11.20 -26.72
N ARG A 26 -1.35 -10.87 -26.22
CA ARG A 26 -1.99 -9.55 -26.38
C ARG A 26 -1.07 -8.43 -25.90
N GLU A 27 -0.52 -8.55 -24.70
CA GLU A 27 0.40 -7.57 -24.12
C GLU A 27 1.69 -7.42 -24.93
N SER A 28 2.22 -8.52 -25.48
CA SER A 28 3.41 -8.50 -26.32
C SER A 28 3.15 -7.75 -27.63
N ILE A 29 2.02 -8.02 -28.30
CA ILE A 29 1.59 -7.35 -29.54
C ILE A 29 1.38 -5.85 -29.31
N ILE A 30 0.64 -5.49 -28.26
CA ILE A 30 0.39 -4.07 -27.94
C ILE A 30 1.70 -3.33 -27.72
N LEU A 31 2.65 -3.95 -27.01
CA LEU A 31 3.93 -3.31 -26.74
C LEU A 31 4.81 -3.19 -27.99
N SER A 32 4.84 -4.19 -28.87
CA SER A 32 5.68 -4.21 -30.08
C SER A 32 5.18 -3.29 -31.19
N LEU A 33 3.86 -3.12 -31.35
CA LEU A 33 3.29 -2.28 -32.41
C LEU A 33 3.74 -0.83 -32.29
N PRO A 34 4.16 -0.14 -33.37
CA PRO A 34 4.64 1.25 -33.34
C PRO A 34 3.49 2.28 -33.18
N ILE A 35 2.41 1.89 -32.50
CA ILE A 35 1.22 2.69 -32.25
C ILE A 35 1.41 3.49 -30.96
N ARG A 36 1.19 4.80 -31.01
CA ARG A 36 1.27 5.66 -29.82
C ARG A 36 0.13 5.37 -28.83
N LYS A 37 -1.08 5.12 -29.35
CA LYS A 37 -2.30 4.87 -28.57
C LYS A 37 -3.32 4.09 -29.39
N PHE A 38 -3.92 3.06 -28.80
CA PHE A 38 -5.01 2.33 -29.42
C PHE A 38 -6.33 3.11 -29.31
N PRO A 39 -7.22 3.02 -30.31
CA PRO A 39 -8.58 3.53 -30.20
C PRO A 39 -9.33 2.95 -28.99
N SER A 40 -10.16 3.77 -28.34
CA SER A 40 -10.90 3.39 -27.13
C SER A 40 -11.78 2.15 -27.31
N PHE A 41 -12.37 1.95 -28.50
CA PHE A 41 -13.19 0.76 -28.76
C PHE A 41 -12.36 -0.52 -28.77
N ILE A 42 -11.15 -0.49 -29.34
CA ILE A 42 -10.21 -1.62 -29.30
C ILE A 42 -9.76 -1.89 -27.87
N ILE A 43 -9.45 -0.84 -27.11
CA ILE A 43 -9.08 -0.98 -25.69
C ILE A 43 -10.23 -1.63 -24.90
N LYS A 44 -11.47 -1.17 -25.09
CA LYS A 44 -12.66 -1.74 -24.44
C LYS A 44 -12.86 -3.20 -24.82
N LEU A 45 -12.68 -3.57 -26.08
CA LEU A 45 -12.76 -4.96 -26.55
C LEU A 45 -11.68 -5.84 -25.88
N LEU A 46 -10.44 -5.34 -25.83
CA LEU A 46 -9.30 -6.10 -25.32
C LEU A 46 -9.28 -6.24 -23.81
N TYR A 47 -9.73 -5.23 -23.06
CA TYR A 47 -9.62 -5.17 -21.59
C TYR A 47 -10.98 -5.19 -20.86
N GLY A 48 -12.09 -5.15 -21.59
CA GLY A 48 -13.45 -5.08 -21.03
C GLY A 48 -13.82 -3.72 -20.44
N VAL A 49 -12.89 -2.75 -20.41
CA VAL A 49 -13.06 -1.37 -19.93
C VAL A 49 -12.19 -0.42 -20.73
N ILE A 50 -12.51 0.87 -20.68
CA ILE A 50 -11.56 1.92 -21.07
C ILE A 50 -10.95 2.44 -19.76
N PRO A 51 -9.67 2.16 -19.47
CA PRO A 51 -9.09 2.50 -18.18
C PRO A 51 -8.73 3.99 -18.10
N GLU A 52 -9.25 4.62 -17.05
CA GLU A 52 -8.89 5.98 -16.63
C GLU A 52 -7.63 6.00 -15.77
N PHE A 53 -7.25 4.84 -15.22
CA PHE A 53 -6.02 4.69 -14.46
C PHE A 53 -5.40 3.31 -14.55
N ILE A 54 -4.10 3.26 -14.29
CA ILE A 54 -3.28 2.06 -14.17
C ILE A 54 -2.64 2.06 -12.79
N PHE A 55 -2.81 0.98 -12.04
CA PHE A 55 -2.05 0.71 -10.83
C PHE A 55 -0.93 -0.27 -11.17
N PHE A 56 0.28 0.25 -11.30
CA PHE A 56 1.45 -0.48 -11.75
C PHE A 56 2.20 -1.08 -10.56
N VAL A 57 2.30 -2.40 -10.54
CA VAL A 57 2.86 -3.19 -9.43
C VAL A 57 3.97 -4.11 -9.91
N HIS A 58 4.49 -4.94 -9.01
CA HIS A 58 5.46 -5.99 -9.30
C HIS A 58 5.17 -7.20 -8.39
N PRO A 59 5.62 -8.41 -8.76
CA PRO A 59 5.56 -9.56 -7.86
C PRO A 59 6.40 -9.28 -6.61
N ARG A 60 5.93 -9.66 -5.42
CA ARG A 60 6.69 -9.50 -4.17
C ARG A 60 7.70 -10.64 -4.00
N ARG A 61 7.32 -11.81 -4.52
CA ARG A 61 8.09 -13.06 -4.48
C ARG A 61 7.74 -13.91 -5.70
N THR A 62 8.53 -14.94 -5.94
CA THR A 62 8.37 -15.80 -7.12
C THR A 62 6.99 -16.47 -7.18
N GLU A 63 6.39 -16.75 -6.03
CA GLU A 63 5.07 -17.35 -5.91
C GLU A 63 3.98 -16.43 -6.49
N ASP A 64 4.12 -15.11 -6.38
CA ASP A 64 3.17 -14.17 -6.98
C ASP A 64 3.21 -14.25 -8.52
N ILE A 65 4.36 -14.62 -9.11
CA ILE A 65 4.48 -14.85 -10.56
C ILE A 65 3.65 -16.06 -10.96
N TYR A 66 3.76 -17.17 -10.22
CA TYR A 66 3.01 -18.39 -10.53
C TYR A 66 1.51 -18.20 -10.43
N ILE A 67 1.04 -17.34 -9.53
CA ILE A 67 -0.39 -17.16 -9.37
C ILE A 67 -0.92 -16.09 -10.33
N GLY A 68 -0.16 -15.01 -10.57
CA GLY A 68 -0.50 -13.99 -11.56
C GLY A 68 -0.40 -14.48 -13.01
N PHE A 69 0.48 -15.44 -13.28
CA PHE A 69 0.68 -16.06 -14.59
C PHE A 69 0.96 -17.57 -14.44
N PRO A 70 -0.09 -18.41 -14.24
CA PRO A 70 0.04 -19.86 -14.02
C PRO A 70 0.89 -20.68 -15.01
N PRO A 71 0.94 -20.35 -16.32
CA PRO A 71 1.86 -21.05 -17.23
C PRO A 71 3.33 -21.00 -16.80
N SER A 72 3.74 -19.98 -16.03
CA SER A 72 5.11 -19.89 -15.51
C SER A 72 5.53 -21.04 -14.60
N PHE A 73 4.59 -21.71 -13.93
CA PHE A 73 4.92 -22.87 -13.10
C PHE A 73 5.49 -24.02 -13.95
N LEU A 74 4.84 -24.30 -15.08
CA LEU A 74 5.30 -25.29 -16.05
C LEU A 74 6.63 -24.86 -16.67
N MET A 75 6.74 -23.60 -17.10
CA MET A 75 7.99 -23.06 -17.65
C MET A 75 9.16 -23.21 -16.67
N ARG A 76 8.94 -22.96 -15.37
CA ARG A 76 9.97 -23.18 -14.34
C ARG A 76 10.36 -24.65 -14.25
N ARG A 77 9.39 -25.57 -14.29
CA ARG A 77 9.65 -27.01 -14.19
C ARG A 77 10.56 -27.48 -15.33
N PHE A 78 10.36 -26.97 -16.55
CA PHE A 78 11.19 -27.32 -17.71
C PHE A 78 12.55 -26.60 -17.76
N LEU A 79 12.59 -25.29 -17.49
CA LEU A 79 13.81 -24.48 -17.66
C LEU A 79 14.72 -24.44 -16.42
N GLY A 80 14.23 -24.88 -15.27
CA GLY A 80 14.87 -24.64 -13.98
C GLY A 80 14.78 -23.16 -13.54
N ARG A 81 15.10 -22.88 -12.27
CA ARG A 81 14.83 -21.57 -11.64
C ARG A 81 15.59 -20.41 -12.28
N LYS A 82 16.90 -20.56 -12.53
CA LYS A 82 17.75 -19.47 -13.01
C LYS A 82 17.36 -19.03 -14.42
N LEU A 83 17.26 -19.99 -15.35
CA LEU A 83 16.90 -19.72 -16.74
C LEU A 83 15.45 -19.22 -16.85
N PHE A 84 14.51 -19.80 -16.10
CA PHE A 84 13.13 -19.32 -16.04
C PHE A 84 13.06 -17.83 -15.71
N LEU A 85 13.73 -17.37 -14.65
CA LEU A 85 13.70 -15.95 -14.27
C LEU A 85 14.35 -15.07 -15.34
N LYS A 86 15.45 -15.52 -15.97
CA LYS A 86 16.10 -14.80 -17.06
C LYS A 86 15.17 -14.59 -18.26
N VAL A 87 14.37 -15.61 -18.60
CA VAL A 87 13.36 -15.55 -19.67
C VAL A 87 12.17 -14.69 -19.26
N PHE A 88 11.58 -14.98 -18.09
CA PHE A 88 10.38 -14.29 -17.62
C PHE A 88 10.58 -12.79 -17.47
N PHE A 89 11.75 -12.33 -17.02
CA PHE A 89 12.06 -10.90 -16.91
C PHE A 89 12.10 -10.14 -18.24
N LYS A 90 12.04 -10.82 -19.39
CA LYS A 90 11.91 -10.17 -20.70
C LYS A 90 10.45 -9.95 -21.12
N PHE A 91 9.50 -10.58 -20.43
CA PHE A 91 8.07 -10.49 -20.77
C PHE A 91 7.56 -9.05 -20.69
N PRO A 92 6.50 -8.70 -21.43
CA PRO A 92 5.86 -7.40 -21.26
C PRO A 92 5.25 -7.28 -19.85
N PRO A 93 4.95 -6.04 -19.40
CA PRO A 93 4.00 -5.83 -18.33
C PRO A 93 2.69 -6.57 -18.64
N PHE A 94 2.07 -7.20 -17.65
CA PHE A 94 0.89 -8.05 -17.85
C PHE A 94 -0.27 -7.69 -16.93
N LEU A 95 -1.49 -7.85 -17.44
CA LEU A 95 -2.71 -7.57 -16.71
C LEU A 95 -2.85 -8.53 -15.52
N LEU A 96 -3.07 -8.00 -14.32
CA LEU A 96 -3.46 -8.76 -13.13
C LEU A 96 -4.96 -8.72 -12.89
N SER A 97 -5.58 -7.54 -12.91
CA SER A 97 -7.02 -7.40 -12.76
C SER A 97 -7.54 -6.17 -13.49
N THR A 98 -8.78 -6.27 -13.93
CA THR A 98 -9.58 -5.11 -14.30
C THR A 98 -10.30 -4.61 -13.05
N LEU A 99 -10.36 -3.30 -12.87
CA LEU A 99 -11.02 -2.62 -11.77
C LEU A 99 -12.24 -1.89 -12.34
N LYS A 100 -13.44 -2.34 -11.95
CA LYS A 100 -14.70 -1.68 -12.35
C LYS A 100 -15.29 -0.95 -11.15
N THR A 101 -15.67 0.30 -11.30
CA THR A 101 -16.21 1.12 -10.22
C THR A 101 -17.63 1.56 -10.53
N ARG A 102 -18.41 1.90 -9.49
CA ARG A 102 -19.80 2.35 -9.66
C ARG A 102 -19.92 3.65 -10.46
N ASN A 103 -18.94 4.55 -10.34
CA ASN A 103 -18.91 5.84 -11.03
C ASN A 103 -18.34 5.78 -12.46
N GLY A 104 -18.04 4.58 -12.98
CA GLY A 104 -17.52 4.40 -14.35
C GLY A 104 -16.04 4.73 -14.53
N VAL A 105 -15.35 5.22 -13.49
CA VAL A 105 -13.90 5.46 -13.48
C VAL A 105 -13.17 4.12 -13.29
N ASN A 106 -13.08 3.37 -14.38
CA ASN A 106 -12.47 2.05 -14.40
C ASN A 106 -10.94 2.12 -14.51
N GLY A 107 -10.24 1.07 -14.08
CA GLY A 107 -8.79 0.99 -14.18
C GLY A 107 -8.27 -0.43 -14.36
N LEU A 108 -6.94 -0.57 -14.46
CA LEU A 108 -6.26 -1.87 -14.54
C LEU A 108 -5.17 -1.97 -13.47
N VAL A 109 -4.99 -3.16 -12.91
CA VAL A 109 -3.78 -3.53 -12.16
C VAL A 109 -2.84 -4.22 -13.13
N ILE A 110 -1.65 -3.68 -13.33
CA ILE A 110 -0.65 -4.21 -14.27
C ILE A 110 0.63 -4.51 -13.49
N SER A 111 1.18 -5.70 -13.66
CA SER A 111 2.45 -6.08 -13.06
C SER A 111 3.58 -5.98 -14.07
N SER A 112 4.74 -5.51 -13.62
CA SER A 112 6.01 -5.85 -14.27
C SER A 112 6.38 -7.32 -14.00
N PRO A 113 7.26 -7.93 -14.80
CA PRO A 113 7.73 -9.29 -14.55
C PRO A 113 8.89 -9.36 -13.55
N ILE A 114 9.51 -8.24 -13.18
CA ILE A 114 10.74 -8.24 -12.39
C ILE A 114 10.50 -8.29 -10.88
N LEU A 115 11.36 -9.02 -10.18
CA LEU A 115 11.30 -9.19 -8.72
C LEU A 115 12.05 -8.06 -7.97
N PRO A 116 11.72 -7.81 -6.68
CA PRO A 116 12.36 -6.79 -5.85
C PRO A 116 13.89 -6.87 -5.79
N GLN A 117 14.44 -8.08 -5.91
CA GLN A 117 15.88 -8.32 -5.87
C GLN A 117 16.62 -7.62 -7.03
N ILE A 118 15.94 -7.41 -8.16
CA ILE A 118 16.51 -6.73 -9.34
C ILE A 118 16.53 -5.22 -9.13
N PHE A 119 15.52 -4.66 -8.47
CA PHE A 119 15.38 -3.22 -8.25
C PHE A 119 16.61 -2.54 -7.67
N PHE A 120 17.28 -3.21 -6.73
CA PHE A 120 18.44 -2.67 -6.04
C PHE A 120 19.77 -3.12 -6.65
N LYS A 121 19.78 -4.20 -7.45
CA LYS A 121 20.99 -4.77 -8.07
C LYS A 121 21.27 -4.19 -9.45
N ASP A 122 20.23 -3.87 -10.21
CA ASP A 122 20.35 -3.42 -11.60
C ASP A 122 19.41 -2.24 -11.85
N ARG A 123 19.93 -1.04 -11.60
CA ARG A 123 19.17 0.20 -11.78
C ARG A 123 18.79 0.43 -13.24
N LYS A 124 19.66 0.06 -14.19
CA LYS A 124 19.40 0.24 -15.62
C LYS A 124 18.18 -0.57 -16.04
N LYS A 125 18.18 -1.88 -15.76
CA LYS A 125 17.05 -2.76 -16.04
C LYS A 125 15.77 -2.35 -15.33
N THR A 126 15.89 -1.87 -14.09
CA THR A 126 14.74 -1.37 -13.31
C THR A 126 14.10 -0.17 -13.96
N MET A 127 14.91 0.77 -14.46
CA MET A 127 14.42 1.94 -15.16
C MET A 127 13.84 1.59 -16.53
N GLU A 128 14.50 0.71 -17.30
CA GLU A 128 13.96 0.20 -18.56
C GLU A 128 12.57 -0.41 -18.36
N GLU A 129 12.37 -1.21 -17.31
CA GLU A 129 11.08 -1.82 -17.02
C GLU A 129 10.02 -0.79 -16.57
N ALA A 130 10.41 0.23 -15.80
CA ALA A 130 9.51 1.32 -15.44
C ALA A 130 9.04 2.11 -16.67
N LEU A 131 9.97 2.40 -17.60
CA LEU A 131 9.66 3.08 -18.86
C LEU A 131 8.81 2.20 -19.78
N LYS A 132 9.05 0.89 -19.80
CA LYS A 132 8.22 -0.10 -20.50
C LYS A 132 6.80 -0.11 -19.95
N GLY A 133 6.63 -0.06 -18.64
CA GLY A 133 5.32 0.09 -17.97
C GLY A 133 4.58 1.37 -18.37
N LEU A 134 5.27 2.52 -18.39
CA LEU A 134 4.69 3.80 -18.85
C LEU A 134 4.30 3.76 -20.33
N GLN A 135 5.18 3.22 -21.18
CA GLN A 135 4.89 3.06 -22.61
C GLN A 135 3.66 2.18 -22.80
N PHE A 136 3.61 1.03 -22.13
CA PHE A 136 2.49 0.11 -22.19
C PHE A 136 1.19 0.79 -21.75
N ALA A 137 1.19 1.44 -20.59
CA ALA A 137 0.04 2.19 -20.09
C ALA A 137 -0.42 3.28 -21.06
N SER A 138 0.51 4.03 -21.65
CA SER A 138 0.18 5.12 -22.58
C SER A 138 -0.56 4.65 -23.83
N LYS A 139 -0.32 3.40 -24.24
CA LYS A 139 -0.97 2.80 -25.40
C LYS A 139 -2.41 2.37 -25.14
N ILE A 140 -2.73 2.00 -23.90
CA ILE A 140 -4.00 1.33 -23.55
C ILE A 140 -4.92 2.16 -22.64
N THR A 141 -4.63 3.46 -22.48
CA THR A 141 -5.38 4.37 -21.61
C THR A 141 -5.79 5.64 -22.35
N LYS A 142 -6.73 6.41 -21.79
CA LYS A 142 -7.09 7.73 -22.30
C LYS A 142 -5.94 8.74 -22.09
N LYS A 143 -6.05 9.91 -22.71
CA LYS A 143 -5.09 10.99 -22.43
C LYS A 143 -5.30 11.43 -20.98
N ARG A 144 -4.20 11.73 -20.29
CA ARG A 144 -4.16 12.16 -18.88
C ARG A 144 -4.64 11.12 -17.87
N SER A 145 -4.75 9.85 -18.27
CA SER A 145 -5.00 8.76 -17.32
C SER A 145 -3.91 8.68 -16.26
N VAL A 146 -4.30 8.24 -15.06
CA VAL A 146 -3.42 8.23 -13.89
C VAL A 146 -2.59 6.94 -13.88
N PHE A 147 -1.28 7.07 -13.68
CA PHE A 147 -0.34 5.98 -13.52
C PHE A 147 0.14 5.95 -12.07
N GLY A 148 -0.48 5.09 -11.26
CA GLY A 148 -0.15 4.88 -9.86
C GLY A 148 0.99 3.89 -9.67
N LEU A 149 2.04 4.30 -8.98
CA LEU A 149 3.17 3.44 -8.63
C LEU A 149 2.87 2.66 -7.36
N GLY A 150 2.66 1.35 -7.48
CA GLY A 150 2.43 0.44 -6.37
C GLY A 150 3.68 -0.33 -5.93
N GLY A 151 3.64 -0.85 -4.70
CA GLY A 151 4.73 -1.65 -4.13
C GLY A 151 6.02 -0.84 -3.96
N LEU A 152 7.14 -1.35 -4.46
CA LEU A 152 8.46 -0.72 -4.33
C LEU A 152 8.78 0.29 -5.44
N TRP A 153 7.89 0.46 -6.43
CA TRP A 153 8.10 1.42 -7.52
C TRP A 153 8.35 2.85 -7.03
N PRO A 154 7.62 3.39 -6.04
CA PRO A 154 7.97 4.68 -5.42
C PRO A 154 9.40 4.74 -4.88
N MET A 155 9.92 3.66 -4.29
CA MET A 155 11.25 3.67 -3.70
C MET A 155 12.34 3.80 -4.77
N VAL A 156 12.23 3.05 -5.86
CA VAL A 156 13.28 2.94 -6.90
C VAL A 156 13.20 4.07 -7.94
N THR A 157 12.08 4.78 -8.01
CA THR A 157 11.85 5.92 -8.93
C THR A 157 11.97 7.28 -8.24
N ARG A 158 12.60 7.33 -7.05
CA ARG A 158 12.69 8.54 -6.21
C ARG A 158 11.31 9.19 -5.97
N ARG A 159 10.33 8.36 -5.62
CA ARG A 159 8.93 8.73 -5.32
C ARG A 159 8.23 9.32 -6.55
N GLY A 160 8.49 8.74 -7.71
CA GLY A 160 7.95 9.16 -9.01
C GLY A 160 8.72 10.29 -9.70
N LEU A 161 9.68 10.94 -9.03
CA LEU A 161 10.42 12.08 -9.60
C LEU A 161 11.17 11.69 -10.88
N THR A 162 11.81 10.51 -10.90
CA THR A 162 12.58 10.06 -12.07
C THR A 162 11.69 9.84 -13.30
N LEU A 163 10.41 9.53 -13.10
CA LEU A 163 9.47 9.20 -14.17
C LEU A 163 8.60 10.38 -14.61
N LYS A 164 8.68 11.53 -13.92
CA LYS A 164 7.79 12.68 -14.13
C LYS A 164 7.79 13.17 -15.58
N ASN A 165 8.96 13.38 -16.17
CA ASN A 165 9.08 13.91 -17.53
C ASN A 165 8.61 12.88 -18.58
N TYR A 166 9.01 11.62 -18.42
CA TYR A 166 8.56 10.52 -19.28
C TYR A 166 7.03 10.35 -19.25
N ALA A 167 6.41 10.42 -18.06
CA ALA A 167 4.97 10.37 -17.93
C ALA A 167 4.30 11.56 -18.67
N LYS A 168 4.87 12.77 -18.55
CA LYS A 168 4.39 13.97 -19.26
C LYS A 168 4.44 13.79 -20.78
N GLU A 169 5.55 13.31 -21.34
CA GLU A 169 5.70 13.03 -22.78
C GLU A 169 4.67 12.01 -23.30
N LYS A 170 4.30 11.05 -22.44
CA LYS A 170 3.28 10.04 -22.70
C LYS A 170 1.86 10.50 -22.39
N ASN A 171 1.65 11.75 -21.98
CA ASN A 171 0.36 12.30 -21.55
C ASN A 171 -0.29 11.47 -20.41
N LEU A 172 0.51 11.03 -19.43
CA LEU A 172 0.05 10.34 -18.23
C LEU A 172 0.27 11.21 -17.00
N VAL A 173 -0.61 11.06 -16.01
CA VAL A 173 -0.47 11.69 -14.69
C VAL A 173 0.13 10.67 -13.75
N ILE A 174 1.36 10.88 -13.26
CA ILE A 174 2.01 9.91 -12.38
C ILE A 174 1.83 10.26 -10.90
N THR A 175 1.50 9.27 -10.08
CA THR A 175 1.50 9.41 -8.61
C THR A 175 2.26 8.25 -7.96
N ASN A 176 2.89 8.53 -6.81
CA ASN A 176 3.46 7.51 -5.92
C ASN A 176 2.45 6.97 -4.89
N GLY A 177 1.24 7.54 -4.81
CA GLY A 177 0.17 7.08 -3.94
C GLY A 177 0.37 7.33 -2.45
N HIS A 178 1.43 8.05 -2.04
CA HIS A 178 1.77 8.22 -0.62
C HIS A 178 0.76 9.06 0.15
N SER A 179 0.06 10.01 -0.49
CA SER A 179 -0.92 10.82 0.22
C SER A 179 -2.19 10.02 0.48
N GLY A 180 -2.58 9.11 -0.44
CA GLY A 180 -3.65 8.13 -0.21
C GLY A 180 -3.32 7.12 0.89
N THR A 181 -2.08 6.61 0.95
CA THR A 181 -1.63 5.75 2.07
C THR A 181 -1.62 6.50 3.40
N LEU A 182 -1.15 7.75 3.41
CA LEU A 182 -1.19 8.58 4.61
C LEU A 182 -2.64 8.79 5.09
N LEU A 183 -3.54 9.09 4.15
CA LEU A 183 -4.96 9.32 4.41
C LEU A 183 -5.63 8.09 5.00
N SER A 184 -5.34 6.93 4.42
CA SER A 184 -5.95 5.68 4.86
C SER A 184 -5.51 5.27 6.26
N ILE A 185 -4.23 5.47 6.61
CA ILE A 185 -3.73 5.23 7.97
C ILE A 185 -4.38 6.21 8.96
N PHE A 186 -4.41 7.50 8.61
CA PHE A 186 -5.03 8.53 9.45
C PHE A 186 -6.53 8.27 9.70
N LEU A 187 -7.29 7.91 8.66
CA LEU A 187 -8.71 7.56 8.80
C LEU A 187 -8.92 6.27 9.61
N THR A 188 -7.99 5.32 9.53
CA THR A 188 -8.02 4.10 10.36
C THR A 188 -7.85 4.44 11.84
N ILE A 189 -6.91 5.34 12.17
CA ILE A 189 -6.71 5.85 13.55
C ILE A 189 -7.99 6.54 14.05
N LYS A 190 -8.57 7.45 13.26
CA LYS A 190 -9.85 8.11 13.58
C LYS A 190 -10.99 7.11 13.82
N LYS A 191 -11.07 6.07 12.99
CA LYS A 191 -12.07 5.01 13.14
C LYS A 191 -11.88 4.25 14.45
N ILE A 192 -10.65 3.88 14.80
CA ILE A 192 -10.37 3.19 16.07
C ILE A 192 -10.74 4.06 17.27
N SER A 193 -10.38 5.35 17.23
CA SER A 193 -10.69 6.34 18.28
C SER A 193 -12.20 6.49 18.49
N SER A 194 -12.96 6.66 17.40
CA SER A 194 -14.43 6.82 17.46
C SER A 194 -15.15 5.58 17.97
N LEU A 195 -14.64 4.38 17.72
CA LEU A 195 -15.25 3.14 18.22
C LEU A 195 -15.31 3.03 19.75
N VAL A 196 -14.44 3.74 20.46
CA VAL A 196 -14.43 3.79 21.93
C VAL A 196 -14.85 5.15 22.49
N ASN A 197 -15.38 6.05 21.66
CA ASN A 197 -15.74 7.42 22.02
C ASN A 197 -14.60 8.19 22.71
N MET A 198 -13.36 7.93 22.28
CA MET A 198 -12.18 8.63 22.77
C MET A 198 -11.79 9.70 21.75
N PRO A 199 -11.70 10.99 22.13
CA PRO A 199 -11.20 12.03 21.24
C PRO A 199 -9.73 11.78 20.92
N LEU A 200 -9.28 12.17 19.72
CA LEU A 200 -7.90 11.91 19.27
C LEU A 200 -6.88 12.52 20.22
N GLU A 201 -7.21 13.67 20.82
CA GLU A 201 -6.42 14.45 21.77
C GLU A 201 -6.05 13.66 23.03
N ARG A 202 -6.72 12.53 23.31
CA ARG A 202 -6.38 11.60 24.41
C ARG A 202 -5.65 10.35 23.92
N ILE A 203 -5.59 10.10 22.62
CA ILE A 203 -4.94 8.91 22.05
C ILE A 203 -3.42 9.06 22.13
N LYS A 204 -2.75 7.94 22.42
CA LYS A 204 -1.30 7.80 22.52
C LYS A 204 -0.84 6.90 21.39
N ILE A 205 0.03 7.38 20.53
CA ILE A 205 0.44 6.66 19.32
C ILE A 205 1.92 6.32 19.40
N VAL A 206 2.25 5.05 19.15
CA VAL A 206 3.62 4.60 18.97
C VAL A 206 3.85 4.37 17.48
N LEU A 207 4.80 5.10 16.90
CA LEU A 207 5.15 5.04 15.49
C LEU A 207 6.47 4.29 15.30
N LEU A 208 6.37 3.08 14.76
CA LEU A 208 7.51 2.25 14.38
C LEU A 208 7.96 2.58 12.95
N GLY A 209 9.15 3.17 12.85
CA GLY A 209 9.75 3.68 11.63
C GLY A 209 9.31 5.11 11.32
N VAL A 210 10.25 6.04 11.30
CA VAL A 210 10.07 7.43 10.83
C VAL A 210 10.83 7.67 9.53
N GLY A 211 10.68 6.72 8.61
CA GLY A 211 10.92 6.96 7.19
C GLY A 211 9.95 8.01 6.63
N LYS A 212 9.82 8.10 5.30
CA LYS A 212 8.97 9.14 4.69
C LYS A 212 7.49 9.03 5.06
N MET A 213 6.95 7.82 5.16
CA MET A 213 5.54 7.64 5.55
C MET A 213 5.34 7.99 7.03
N GLY A 214 6.16 7.45 7.93
CA GLY A 214 6.12 7.77 9.34
C GLY A 214 6.33 9.27 9.64
N GLU A 215 7.31 9.92 9.01
CA GLU A 215 7.55 11.36 9.14
C GLU A 215 6.31 12.18 8.72
N ASN A 216 5.61 11.79 7.65
CA ASN A 216 4.39 12.45 7.22
C ASN A 216 3.23 12.22 8.20
N LEU A 217 3.09 10.99 8.71
CA LEU A 217 2.06 10.65 9.69
C LEU A 217 2.27 11.38 11.01
N ALA A 218 3.52 11.45 11.50
CA ALA A 218 3.90 12.23 12.66
C ALA A 218 3.46 13.70 12.52
N GLN A 219 3.73 14.33 11.37
CA GLN A 219 3.33 15.72 11.11
C GLN A 219 1.80 15.91 11.02
N ILE A 220 1.06 14.97 10.43
CA ILE A 220 -0.41 15.04 10.37
C ILE A 220 -1.04 14.88 11.76
N LEU A 221 -0.46 14.02 12.61
CA LEU A 221 -0.95 13.76 13.97
C LEU A 221 -0.52 14.81 14.99
N TRP A 222 0.54 15.56 14.71
CA TRP A 222 1.08 16.58 15.60
C TRP A 222 0.01 17.63 15.95
N GLY A 223 -0.21 17.84 17.25
CA GLY A 223 -1.25 18.74 17.76
C GLY A 223 -2.67 18.15 17.75
N LYS A 224 -2.83 16.89 17.34
CA LYS A 224 -4.13 16.19 17.31
C LYS A 224 -4.22 15.03 18.30
N ILE A 225 -3.11 14.65 18.93
CA ILE A 225 -3.04 13.50 19.84
C ILE A 225 -2.36 13.85 21.16
N SER A 226 -2.58 13.03 22.19
CA SER A 226 -1.99 13.24 23.53
C SER A 226 -0.48 13.07 23.49
N SER A 227 -0.01 11.92 23.01
CA SER A 227 1.42 11.65 22.90
C SER A 227 1.77 10.89 21.62
N LEU A 228 2.95 11.22 21.09
CA LEU A 228 3.58 10.58 19.96
C LEU A 228 4.93 10.01 20.40
N THR A 229 5.05 8.70 20.34
CA THR A 229 6.33 8.01 20.55
C THR A 229 6.90 7.60 19.20
N ILE A 230 8.03 8.16 18.79
CA ILE A 230 8.71 7.79 17.54
C ILE A 230 9.87 6.83 17.80
N VAL A 231 9.91 5.75 17.03
CA VAL A 231 10.92 4.69 17.15
C VAL A 231 11.54 4.40 15.79
N ASP A 232 12.86 4.42 15.68
CA ASP A 232 13.59 4.04 14.44
C ASP A 232 14.98 3.49 14.79
N ILE A 233 15.60 2.77 13.85
CA ILE A 233 17.01 2.36 13.95
C ILE A 233 17.95 3.53 13.64
N ASN A 234 17.46 4.51 12.89
CA ASN A 234 18.23 5.64 12.39
C ASN A 234 17.93 6.89 13.22
N GLU A 235 18.84 7.19 14.15
CA GLU A 235 18.74 8.35 15.04
C GLU A 235 18.67 9.69 14.28
N PHE A 236 19.36 9.81 13.15
CA PHE A 236 19.27 11.02 12.32
C PHE A 236 17.84 11.27 11.81
N ARG A 237 17.08 10.22 11.46
CA ARG A 237 15.67 10.36 11.06
C ARG A 237 14.78 10.77 12.22
N ILE A 238 15.05 10.24 13.41
CA ILE A 238 14.36 10.63 14.65
C ILE A 238 14.55 12.12 14.89
N ASN A 239 15.81 12.57 14.96
CA ASN A 239 16.16 13.97 15.23
C ASN A 239 15.65 14.91 14.13
N SER A 240 15.72 14.50 12.85
CA SER A 240 15.17 15.28 11.74
C SER A 240 13.65 15.42 11.80
N THR A 241 12.95 14.37 12.24
CA THR A 241 11.49 14.39 12.42
C THR A 241 11.11 15.27 13.61
N GLU A 242 11.77 15.08 14.75
CA GLU A 242 11.58 15.91 15.95
C GLU A 242 11.74 17.40 15.63
N LYS A 243 12.82 17.80 14.92
CA LYS A 243 13.04 19.19 14.54
C LYS A 243 11.87 19.76 13.72
N LYS A 244 11.29 18.99 12.80
CA LYS A 244 10.14 19.43 12.01
C LYS A 244 8.88 19.58 12.84
N LEU A 245 8.65 18.67 13.78
CA LEU A 245 7.50 18.71 14.68
C LEU A 245 7.59 19.91 15.63
N LYS A 246 8.74 20.10 16.29
CA LYS A 246 8.97 21.19 17.25
C LYS A 246 8.96 22.59 16.63
N ASN A 247 9.07 22.71 15.31
CA ASN A 247 8.87 23.98 14.61
C ASN A 247 7.40 24.46 14.63
N ILE A 248 6.46 23.60 15.04
CA ILE A 248 5.03 23.91 15.13
C ILE A 248 4.64 23.73 16.61
N PRO A 249 4.25 24.80 17.33
CA PRO A 249 3.75 24.69 18.70
C PRO A 249 2.59 23.69 18.80
N SER A 250 2.61 22.85 19.82
CA SER A 250 1.67 21.75 19.98
C SER A 250 1.63 21.29 21.44
N VAL A 251 0.45 20.80 21.86
CA VAL A 251 0.24 20.16 23.15
C VAL A 251 0.61 18.67 23.16
N THR A 252 0.93 18.09 22.00
CA THR A 252 1.31 16.68 21.88
C THR A 252 2.67 16.43 22.54
N GLU A 253 2.72 15.52 23.50
CA GLU A 253 3.96 15.05 24.11
C GLU A 253 4.75 14.18 23.12
N LEU A 254 6.05 14.45 22.97
CA LEU A 254 6.93 13.70 22.06
C LEU A 254 7.93 12.86 22.85
N HIS A 255 7.91 11.55 22.63
CA HIS A 255 8.96 10.63 23.09
C HIS A 255 9.74 10.06 21.92
N LYS A 256 11.03 9.80 22.12
CA LYS A 256 11.91 9.26 21.09
C LYS A 256 12.73 8.09 21.61
N TYR A 257 12.87 7.06 20.78
CA TYR A 257 13.68 5.90 21.11
C TYR A 257 14.40 5.37 19.86
N THR A 258 15.68 5.08 20.01
CA THR A 258 16.43 4.31 19.01
C THR A 258 16.23 2.82 19.31
N SER A 259 15.82 2.03 18.31
CA SER A 259 15.53 0.60 18.53
C SER A 259 16.78 -0.30 18.61
N ASN A 260 17.96 0.27 18.83
CA ASN A 260 19.22 -0.47 18.99
C ASN A 260 19.34 -1.09 20.40
N ASN A 261 18.49 -0.68 21.34
CA ASN A 261 18.55 -1.06 22.76
C ASN A 261 17.88 -2.42 23.07
N GLY A 262 17.77 -3.32 22.09
CA GLY A 262 17.21 -4.67 22.27
C GLY A 262 15.67 -4.78 22.25
N ILE A 263 15.17 -6.03 22.21
CA ILE A 263 13.75 -6.35 22.05
C ILE A 263 12.91 -6.05 23.31
N THR A 264 13.48 -6.20 24.51
CA THR A 264 12.82 -5.91 25.79
C THR A 264 12.39 -4.44 25.86
N THR A 265 13.32 -3.53 25.55
CA THR A 265 13.06 -2.09 25.46
C THR A 265 11.97 -1.77 24.45
N LEU A 266 11.98 -2.44 23.28
CA LEU A 266 10.94 -2.24 22.27
C LEU A 266 9.56 -2.68 22.76
N LYS A 267 9.47 -3.82 23.47
CA LYS A 267 8.21 -4.31 24.05
C LYS A 267 7.62 -3.32 25.05
N GLU A 268 8.45 -2.76 25.94
CA GLU A 268 8.04 -1.76 26.92
C GLU A 268 7.55 -0.46 26.24
N ILE A 269 8.26 0.01 25.21
CA ILE A 269 7.86 1.19 24.44
C ILE A 269 6.49 0.97 23.77
N LEU A 270 6.31 -0.17 23.12
CA LEU A 270 5.05 -0.52 22.46
C LEU A 270 3.90 -0.65 23.45
N ALA A 271 4.18 -1.10 24.68
CA ALA A 271 3.17 -1.23 25.72
C ALA A 271 2.58 0.12 26.17
N LYS A 272 3.21 1.26 25.86
CA LYS A 272 2.72 2.60 26.24
C LYS A 272 1.69 3.21 25.29
N GLY A 273 1.53 2.64 24.09
CA GLY A 273 0.62 3.17 23.06
C GLY A 273 -0.80 2.61 23.13
N HIS A 274 -1.80 3.45 22.87
CA HIS A 274 -3.17 3.00 22.54
C HIS A 274 -3.21 2.33 21.16
N ILE A 275 -2.51 2.93 20.19
CA ILE A 275 -2.40 2.45 18.82
C ILE A 275 -0.93 2.45 18.42
N ILE A 276 -0.48 1.35 17.82
CA ILE A 276 0.86 1.24 17.25
C ILE A 276 0.73 1.31 15.73
N VAL A 277 1.53 2.12 15.07
CA VAL A 277 1.58 2.21 13.61
C VAL A 277 2.95 1.80 13.13
N CYS A 278 3.03 0.79 12.27
CA CYS A 278 4.25 0.32 11.66
C CYS A 278 4.35 0.81 10.21
N THR A 279 5.34 1.65 9.92
CA THR A 279 5.63 2.17 8.57
C THR A 279 7.07 1.88 8.14
N THR A 280 7.65 0.82 8.70
CA THR A 280 9.02 0.42 8.39
C THR A 280 9.17 -0.09 6.95
N SER A 281 10.34 0.16 6.36
CA SER A 281 10.75 -0.40 5.06
C SER A 281 11.56 -1.68 5.20
N ASN A 282 11.58 -2.31 6.39
CA ASN A 282 12.33 -3.54 6.60
C ASN A 282 11.75 -4.68 5.74
N ILE A 283 12.64 -5.48 5.15
CA ILE A 283 12.27 -6.64 4.33
C ILE A 283 12.03 -7.87 5.20
N ARG A 284 12.49 -7.85 6.47
CA ARG A 284 12.31 -8.90 7.47
C ARG A 284 11.37 -8.45 8.57
N ARG A 285 10.77 -9.43 9.25
CA ARG A 285 10.03 -9.18 10.48
C ARG A 285 10.94 -8.58 11.54
N ILE A 286 10.43 -7.61 12.28
CA ILE A 286 11.19 -6.89 13.32
C ILE A 286 10.97 -7.49 14.71
N MET A 287 10.00 -8.37 14.86
CA MET A 287 9.67 -9.01 16.14
C MET A 287 8.95 -10.35 15.95
N LYS A 288 8.95 -11.17 17.00
CA LYS A 288 8.21 -12.43 17.08
C LYS A 288 6.81 -12.22 17.69
N PRO A 289 5.86 -13.16 17.54
CA PRO A 289 4.52 -13.03 18.12
C PRO A 289 4.51 -12.81 19.64
N GLU A 290 5.48 -13.39 20.35
CA GLU A 290 5.60 -13.34 21.82
C GLU A 290 6.11 -11.97 22.30
N ASP A 291 6.78 -11.22 21.42
CA ASP A 291 7.31 -9.88 21.69
C ASP A 291 6.23 -8.79 21.58
N VAL A 292 5.10 -9.10 20.94
CA VAL A 292 3.98 -8.14 20.81
C VAL A 292 3.27 -8.00 22.15
N PRO A 293 3.20 -6.78 22.74
CA PRO A 293 2.56 -6.57 24.03
C PRO A 293 1.09 -6.94 24.03
N GLU A 294 0.59 -7.27 25.21
CA GLU A 294 -0.83 -7.52 25.42
C GLU A 294 -1.68 -6.27 25.14
N TYR A 295 -2.90 -6.53 24.65
CA TYR A 295 -3.87 -5.50 24.29
C TYR A 295 -3.39 -4.52 23.21
N SER A 296 -2.47 -4.95 22.35
CA SER A 296 -1.96 -4.13 21.24
C SER A 296 -2.91 -4.08 20.06
N ILE A 297 -3.09 -2.88 19.50
CA ILE A 297 -3.70 -2.66 18.19
C ILE A 297 -2.64 -2.08 17.27
N ILE A 298 -2.23 -2.87 16.29
CA ILE A 298 -1.14 -2.52 15.37
C ILE A 298 -1.67 -2.30 13.96
N ILE A 299 -1.44 -1.13 13.39
CA ILE A 299 -1.65 -0.82 11.97
C ILE A 299 -0.34 -1.05 11.24
N ASP A 300 -0.24 -2.07 10.39
CA ASP A 300 1.01 -2.43 9.71
C ASP A 300 0.96 -2.15 8.19
N ASP A 301 1.55 -1.02 7.78
CA ASP A 301 1.69 -0.58 6.39
C ASP A 301 2.92 -1.16 5.67
N SER A 302 3.74 -1.94 6.37
CA SER A 302 4.93 -2.52 5.76
C SER A 302 4.58 -3.63 4.75
N ARG A 303 5.30 -3.60 3.61
CA ARG A 303 5.24 -4.63 2.57
C ARG A 303 6.66 -4.96 2.09
N PRO A 304 7.18 -6.18 2.33
CA PRO A 304 6.61 -7.29 3.11
C PRO A 304 6.25 -6.95 4.56
N GLU A 305 5.40 -7.79 5.17
CA GLU A 305 4.88 -7.60 6.55
C GLU A 305 6.01 -7.63 7.59
N ALA A 306 6.14 -6.58 8.39
CA ALA A 306 7.12 -6.44 9.46
C ALA A 306 6.63 -7.07 10.77
N ILE A 307 5.32 -7.12 10.99
CA ILE A 307 4.71 -7.65 12.21
C ILE A 307 4.07 -9.01 11.93
N PRO A 308 4.29 -10.03 12.79
CA PRO A 308 3.64 -11.33 12.63
C PRO A 308 2.11 -11.23 12.67
N ARG A 309 1.44 -12.05 11.85
CA ARG A 309 -0.03 -12.11 11.74
C ARG A 309 -0.66 -13.22 12.59
N ASN A 310 0.16 -14.13 13.13
CA ASN A 310 -0.24 -15.22 14.01
C ASN A 310 -0.12 -14.79 15.48
N LEU A 311 -1.06 -13.96 15.93
CA LEU A 311 -1.10 -13.46 17.30
C LEU A 311 -2.23 -14.12 18.10
N SER A 312 -2.15 -14.04 19.44
CA SER A 312 -3.22 -14.42 20.37
C SER A 312 -4.44 -13.52 20.27
N ASP A 313 -5.59 -13.97 20.77
CA ASP A 313 -6.89 -13.31 20.57
C ASP A 313 -7.03 -11.90 21.18
N ASN A 314 -6.17 -11.56 22.14
CA ASN A 314 -6.20 -10.30 22.88
C ASN A 314 -5.27 -9.22 22.31
N LYS A 315 -4.64 -9.46 21.16
CA LYS A 315 -3.84 -8.47 20.43
C LYS A 315 -4.05 -8.64 18.92
N ILE A 316 -4.11 -7.53 18.20
CA ILE A 316 -4.46 -7.55 16.78
C ILE A 316 -3.46 -6.76 15.95
N VAL A 317 -3.21 -7.27 14.75
CA VAL A 317 -2.55 -6.54 13.67
C VAL A 317 -3.55 -6.42 12.54
N ILE A 318 -3.69 -5.20 12.05
CA ILE A 318 -4.50 -4.89 10.88
C ILE A 318 -3.61 -4.42 9.75
N GLU A 319 -3.96 -4.77 8.53
CA GLU A 319 -3.29 -4.28 7.33
C GLU A 319 -3.31 -2.75 7.30
N GLY A 320 -2.19 -2.15 6.88
CA GLY A 320 -2.00 -0.72 6.84
C GLY A 320 -3.09 -0.02 6.05
N GLY A 321 -3.81 0.86 6.74
CA GLY A 321 -4.76 1.83 6.20
C GLY A 321 -5.43 1.39 4.90
N LEU A 322 -6.46 0.56 4.99
CA LEU A 322 -7.26 0.22 3.82
C LEU A 322 -8.32 1.29 3.58
N LEU A 323 -8.68 1.52 2.31
CA LEU A 323 -9.84 2.30 1.91
C LEU A 323 -10.83 1.42 1.14
N LYS A 324 -12.10 1.79 1.14
CA LYS A 324 -13.15 1.15 0.37
C LYS A 324 -13.60 2.05 -0.75
N ILE A 325 -13.48 1.57 -1.99
CA ILE A 325 -14.04 2.25 -3.17
C ILE A 325 -15.44 1.67 -3.40
N PRO A 326 -16.51 2.49 -3.40
CA PRO A 326 -17.87 2.01 -3.47
C PRO A 326 -18.16 1.28 -4.79
N GLY A 327 -18.66 0.04 -4.66
CA GLY A 327 -19.01 -0.81 -5.81
C GLY A 327 -17.81 -1.27 -6.64
N LEU A 328 -16.60 -1.26 -6.07
CA LEU A 328 -15.42 -1.79 -6.75
C LEU A 328 -15.54 -3.30 -6.99
N ILE A 329 -15.40 -3.69 -8.25
CA ILE A 329 -15.24 -5.08 -8.68
C ILE A 329 -13.80 -5.28 -9.12
N GLN A 330 -13.13 -6.25 -8.50
CA GLN A 330 -11.77 -6.65 -8.81
C GLN A 330 -11.57 -8.16 -8.63
N HIS A 331 -10.49 -8.68 -9.22
CA HIS A 331 -10.13 -10.09 -9.19
C HIS A 331 -8.66 -10.32 -8.82
N TYR A 332 -8.00 -9.30 -8.24
CA TYR A 332 -6.64 -9.42 -7.74
C TYR A 332 -6.62 -9.40 -6.22
N ASP A 333 -5.96 -10.40 -5.62
CA ASP A 333 -5.75 -10.48 -4.19
C ASP A 333 -4.45 -9.78 -3.82
N PHE A 334 -4.57 -8.59 -3.22
CA PHE A 334 -3.42 -7.82 -2.73
C PHE A 334 -2.73 -8.44 -1.50
N GLY A 335 -3.22 -9.57 -1.00
CA GLY A 335 -2.78 -10.24 0.22
C GLY A 335 -3.77 -10.11 1.38
N PHE A 336 -4.93 -9.51 1.13
CA PHE A 336 -5.99 -9.34 2.10
C PHE A 336 -7.37 -9.76 1.57
N GLY A 337 -7.40 -10.69 0.62
CA GLY A 337 -8.65 -11.16 0.02
C GLY A 337 -9.15 -10.26 -1.11
N ILE A 338 -10.23 -10.69 -1.77
CA ILE A 338 -10.81 -10.03 -2.94
C ILE A 338 -12.17 -9.45 -2.55
N ASP A 339 -12.19 -8.15 -2.28
CA ASP A 339 -13.40 -7.36 -2.02
C ASP A 339 -13.19 -5.89 -2.47
N ASP A 340 -14.01 -4.98 -1.95
CA ASP A 340 -13.97 -3.54 -2.24
C ASP A 340 -12.91 -2.77 -1.44
N ASN A 341 -12.14 -3.44 -0.57
CA ASN A 341 -11.00 -2.83 0.11
C ASN A 341 -9.80 -2.75 -0.84
N VAL A 342 -9.06 -1.65 -0.75
CA VAL A 342 -7.85 -1.38 -1.51
C VAL A 342 -6.81 -0.70 -0.62
N PHE A 343 -5.53 -0.80 -1.00
CA PHE A 343 -4.49 0.03 -0.40
C PHE A 343 -4.73 1.51 -0.69
N GLY A 344 -4.31 2.39 0.25
CA GLY A 344 -4.41 3.83 0.08
C GLY A 344 -3.74 4.36 -1.19
N CYS A 345 -2.62 3.78 -1.63
CA CYS A 345 -1.96 4.18 -2.88
C CYS A 345 -2.77 3.88 -4.14
N LEU A 346 -3.54 2.78 -4.15
CA LEU A 346 -4.51 2.49 -5.22
C LEU A 346 -5.71 3.44 -5.13
N ALA A 347 -6.20 3.73 -3.92
CA ALA A 347 -7.27 4.69 -3.73
C ALA A 347 -6.90 6.10 -4.23
N GLU A 348 -5.69 6.61 -3.95
CA GLU A 348 -5.23 7.89 -4.51
C GLU A 348 -5.24 7.87 -6.05
N THR A 349 -4.81 6.75 -6.64
CA THR A 349 -4.83 6.58 -8.10
C THR A 349 -6.26 6.72 -8.66
N PHE A 350 -7.23 6.12 -7.99
CA PHE A 350 -8.66 6.23 -8.33
C PHE A 350 -9.22 7.65 -8.07
N LEU A 351 -8.88 8.28 -6.95
CA LEU A 351 -9.35 9.63 -6.59
C LEU A 351 -8.88 10.66 -7.61
N LEU A 352 -7.60 10.61 -8.01
CA LEU A 352 -7.06 11.46 -9.07
C LEU A 352 -7.75 11.23 -10.42
N ALA A 353 -8.09 9.98 -10.75
CA ALA A 353 -8.79 9.66 -11.98
C ALA A 353 -10.26 10.07 -11.96
N SER A 354 -10.84 10.21 -10.75
CA SER A 354 -12.22 10.63 -10.51
C SER A 354 -12.38 12.15 -10.36
N ASP A 355 -11.29 12.92 -10.51
CA ASP A 355 -11.29 14.38 -10.37
C ASP A 355 -11.11 15.07 -11.74
N PRO A 356 -12.20 15.29 -12.50
CA PRO A 356 -12.14 15.98 -13.79
C PRO A 356 -11.73 17.45 -13.66
N SER A 357 -12.03 18.08 -12.50
CA SER A 357 -11.68 19.47 -12.19
C SER A 357 -10.20 19.66 -11.87
N LYS A 358 -9.45 18.58 -11.60
CA LYS A 358 -8.01 18.59 -11.31
C LYS A 358 -7.66 19.46 -10.10
N LEU A 359 -8.54 19.48 -9.11
CA LEU A 359 -8.32 20.11 -7.82
C LEU A 359 -7.32 19.33 -6.96
N LEU A 360 -7.26 18.01 -7.18
CA LEU A 360 -6.31 17.09 -6.60
C LEU A 360 -5.01 17.09 -7.41
N ILE A 361 -3.91 17.19 -6.67
CA ILE A 361 -2.55 17.15 -7.22
C ILE A 361 -2.00 15.74 -7.03
N PRO A 362 -1.40 15.10 -8.05
CA PRO A 362 -0.79 13.80 -7.89
C PRO A 362 0.42 13.87 -6.93
N THR A 363 0.54 12.90 -6.03
CA THR A 363 1.69 12.87 -5.12
C THR A 363 2.95 12.43 -5.85
N ILE A 364 3.91 13.36 -6.00
CA ILE A 364 5.25 13.09 -6.51
C ILE A 364 6.27 13.66 -5.51
N GLY A 365 7.28 12.88 -5.15
CA GLY A 365 8.27 13.30 -4.17
C GLY A 365 7.72 13.28 -2.74
N LYS A 366 7.32 14.44 -2.20
CA LYS A 366 6.79 14.58 -0.84
C LYS A 366 5.26 14.71 -0.88
N VAL A 367 4.62 14.39 0.25
CA VAL A 367 3.19 14.68 0.41
C VAL A 367 3.02 16.18 0.62
N ASP A 368 2.07 16.76 -0.08
CA ASP A 368 1.56 18.11 0.19
C ASP A 368 0.39 17.99 1.16
N PHE A 369 0.50 18.59 2.35
CA PHE A 369 -0.53 18.48 3.38
C PHE A 369 -1.80 19.28 3.07
N LYS A 370 -1.73 20.36 2.28
CA LYS A 370 -2.95 21.04 1.78
C LYS A 370 -3.70 20.11 0.83
N ASN A 371 -2.96 19.46 -0.08
CA ASN A 371 -3.55 18.50 -1.01
C ASN A 371 -4.08 17.24 -0.29
N PHE A 372 -3.43 16.80 0.79
CA PHE A 372 -3.92 15.71 1.64
C PHE A 372 -5.34 15.99 2.15
N TYR A 373 -5.62 17.19 2.67
CA TYR A 373 -6.97 17.54 3.14
C TYR A 373 -7.97 17.67 2.00
N LYS A 374 -7.55 18.15 0.82
CA LYS A 374 -8.41 18.13 -0.38
C LYS A 374 -8.77 16.70 -0.78
N MET A 375 -7.82 15.78 -0.70
CA MET A 375 -8.07 14.37 -1.02
C MET A 375 -8.96 13.69 0.04
N ALA A 376 -8.85 14.08 1.31
CA ALA A 376 -9.79 13.67 2.34
C ALA A 376 -11.22 14.13 2.03
N ALA A 377 -11.41 15.38 1.60
CA ALA A 377 -12.71 15.89 1.18
C ALA A 377 -13.25 15.17 -0.09
N ALA A 378 -12.36 14.88 -1.06
CA ALA A 378 -12.74 14.12 -2.25
C ALA A 378 -13.21 12.69 -1.91
N CYS A 379 -12.63 12.05 -0.88
CA CYS A 379 -13.14 10.78 -0.39
C CYS A 379 -14.59 10.86 0.07
N GLU A 380 -14.99 11.94 0.75
CA GLU A 380 -16.38 12.12 1.20
C GLU A 380 -17.33 12.28 0.00
N VAL A 381 -16.98 13.14 -0.96
CA VAL A 381 -17.76 13.36 -2.19
C VAL A 381 -17.93 12.07 -3.00
N LEU A 382 -16.87 11.28 -3.13
CA LEU A 382 -16.87 10.03 -3.89
C LEU A 382 -17.30 8.81 -3.06
N ASN A 383 -17.70 9.03 -1.81
CA ASN A 383 -18.09 7.99 -0.85
C ASN A 383 -17.03 6.88 -0.69
N VAL A 384 -15.75 7.25 -0.83
CA VAL A 384 -14.59 6.41 -0.50
C VAL A 384 -14.43 6.43 1.01
N ARG A 385 -14.59 5.28 1.66
CA ARG A 385 -14.62 5.18 3.12
C ARG A 385 -13.37 4.51 3.66
N VAL A 386 -13.12 4.67 4.95
CA VAL A 386 -12.16 3.84 5.68
C VAL A 386 -12.50 2.35 5.55
N GLY A 387 -11.49 1.55 5.24
CA GLY A 387 -11.65 0.12 4.98
C GLY A 387 -12.07 -0.70 6.20
N ASN A 388 -12.36 -1.98 5.95
CA ASN A 388 -12.51 -2.96 7.01
C ASN A 388 -11.16 -3.12 7.74
N PHE A 389 -11.23 -3.40 9.03
CA PHE A 389 -10.07 -3.92 9.73
C PHE A 389 -9.82 -5.34 9.23
N LYS A 390 -8.69 -5.57 8.58
CA LYS A 390 -8.35 -6.88 8.02
C LYS A 390 -7.00 -7.32 8.55
N CYS A 391 -6.86 -8.61 8.82
CA CYS A 391 -5.59 -9.29 9.03
C CYS A 391 -5.51 -10.37 7.96
N ARG A 392 -4.73 -10.12 6.91
CA ARG A 392 -4.85 -10.85 5.63
C ARG A 392 -6.31 -10.83 5.15
N ASP A 393 -6.85 -11.97 4.74
CA ASP A 393 -8.21 -12.11 4.23
C ASP A 393 -9.28 -12.10 5.33
N LYS A 394 -8.90 -12.19 6.61
CA LYS A 394 -9.83 -12.20 7.74
C LYS A 394 -10.25 -10.79 8.13
N ILE A 395 -11.55 -10.57 8.27
CA ILE A 395 -12.11 -9.32 8.82
C ILE A 395 -12.08 -9.39 10.35
N ILE A 396 -11.50 -8.37 10.98
CA ILE A 396 -11.55 -8.15 12.42
C ILE A 396 -12.78 -7.31 12.73
N LYS A 397 -13.67 -7.85 13.57
CA LYS A 397 -14.92 -7.18 13.95
C LYS A 397 -14.63 -5.97 14.84
N ASN A 398 -15.41 -4.89 14.68
CA ASN A 398 -15.29 -3.70 15.52
C ASN A 398 -15.34 -4.03 17.03
N LYS A 399 -16.19 -4.97 17.45
CA LYS A 399 -16.27 -5.42 18.86
C LYS A 399 -14.94 -5.94 19.42
N THR A 400 -14.14 -6.61 18.59
CA THR A 400 -12.81 -7.10 18.98
C THR A 400 -11.86 -5.93 19.21
N VAL A 401 -11.85 -4.96 18.30
CA VAL A 401 -11.05 -3.72 18.41
C VAL A 401 -11.44 -2.96 19.68
N VAL A 402 -12.74 -2.77 19.93
CA VAL A 402 -13.27 -2.10 21.12
C VAL A 402 -12.86 -2.81 22.40
N SER A 403 -13.01 -4.14 22.46
CA SER A 403 -12.65 -4.94 23.64
C SER A 403 -11.17 -4.80 23.99
N ILE A 404 -10.29 -4.91 22.98
CA ILE A 404 -8.85 -4.79 23.16
C ILE A 404 -8.48 -3.37 23.61
N LEU A 405 -9.00 -2.35 22.94
CA LEU A 405 -8.67 -0.95 23.26
C LEU A 405 -9.15 -0.52 24.64
N ARG A 406 -10.35 -0.95 25.08
CA ARG A 406 -10.83 -0.66 26.45
C ARG A 406 -9.94 -1.27 27.52
N LYS A 407 -9.51 -2.52 27.34
CA LYS A 407 -8.54 -3.15 28.25
C LYS A 407 -7.21 -2.40 28.26
N LYS A 408 -6.75 -1.95 27.08
CA LYS A 408 -5.54 -1.13 26.95
C LYS A 408 -5.65 0.20 27.69
N ILE A 409 -6.75 0.92 27.53
CA ILE A 409 -7.02 2.18 28.23
C ILE A 409 -7.01 1.96 29.74
N ASN A 410 -7.72 0.94 30.23
CA ASN A 410 -7.75 0.63 31.67
C ASN A 410 -6.36 0.28 32.22
N LEU A 411 -5.54 -0.44 31.45
CA LEU A 411 -4.17 -0.77 31.83
C LEU A 411 -3.32 0.50 31.95
N LEU A 412 -3.38 1.38 30.95
CA LEU A 412 -2.59 2.63 30.94
C LEU A 412 -3.01 3.60 32.05
N ASN A 413 -4.32 3.72 32.31
CA ASN A 413 -4.83 4.57 33.39
C ASN A 413 -4.43 4.09 34.79
N LYS A 414 -4.19 2.78 34.99
CA LYS A 414 -3.68 2.25 36.25
C LYS A 414 -2.21 2.62 36.46
N SER A 415 -1.40 2.44 35.42
CA SER A 415 0.04 2.77 35.45
C SER A 415 0.35 4.27 35.54
N GLU A 416 -0.64 5.16 35.37
CA GLU A 416 -0.48 6.60 35.61
C GLU A 416 -0.84 7.02 37.04
N LYS A 417 -1.51 6.14 37.80
CA LYS A 417 -1.91 6.39 39.20
C LYS A 417 -0.93 5.78 40.21
N GLU A 418 -0.13 4.82 39.76
CA GLU A 418 1.04 4.27 40.45
C GLU A 418 2.27 5.11 40.09
#